data_AF-A0A9X9A6Q3-F1
#
_entry.id   AF-A0A9X9A6Q3-F1
#
_cell.length_a   1.000
_cell.length_b   1.000
_cell.length_c   1.000
_cell.angle_alpha   90.00
_cell.angle_beta   90.00
_cell.angle_gamma   90.00
#
_symmetry.space_group_name_H-M   'P 1'
#
loop_
_entity.id
_entity.type
_entity.pdbx_description
1 polymer ?
#
loop_
_entity_poly.entity_id
_entity_poly.type
_entity_poly.pdbx_seq_one_letter_code
_entity_poly.pdbx_strand_id
1 'polypeptide(L)' 'MYMTIGRIFDLSVSKYPNKEALVEPEKNIRWTYKQWDEQINKTAHALLEEGV' A
#
# COMPACT_ATOMS: atom_id res chain seq x y z
N MET A 1 8.42 13.71 14.98
CA MET A 1 7.70 12.68 14.20
C MET A 1 8.69 11.58 13.87
N TYR A 2 8.45 10.35 14.33
CA TYR A 2 9.38 9.24 14.10
C TYR A 2 9.12 8.60 12.73
N MET A 3 10.17 8.06 12.13
CA MET A 3 10.04 7.28 10.90
C MET A 3 9.41 5.93 11.24
N THR A 4 8.27 5.60 10.61
CA THR A 4 7.61 4.30 10.73
C THR A 4 7.62 3.59 9.38
N ILE A 5 7.37 2.28 9.38
CA ILE A 5 7.29 1.51 8.14
C ILE A 5 6.21 2.07 7.21
N GLY A 6 5.03 2.43 7.76
CA GLY A 6 3.96 3.09 7.00
C GLY A 6 4.43 4.41 6.39
N ARG A 7 5.18 5.23 7.14
CA ARG A 7 5.72 6.49 6.62
C ARG A 7 6.72 6.29 5.48
N ILE A 8 7.58 5.26 5.58
CA ILE A 8 8.53 4.92 4.51
C ILE A 8 7.77 4.46 3.25
N PHE A 9 6.68 3.71 3.45
CA PHE A 9 5.82 3.29 2.36
C PHE A 9 5.13 4.48 1.68
N ASP A 10 4.52 5.39 2.44
CA ASP A 10 3.90 6.62 1.93
C ASP A 10 4.86 7.45 1.08
N LEU A 11 6.12 7.58 1.53
CA LEU A 11 7.17 8.28 0.78
C LEU A 11 7.49 7.57 -0.55
N SER A 12 7.46 6.25 -0.57
CA SER A 12 7.69 5.46 -1.78
C SER A 12 6.53 5.59 -2.77
N VAL A 13 5.29 5.57 -2.27
CA VAL A 13 4.07 5.80 -3.07
C VAL A 13 4.09 7.20 -3.69
N SER A 14 4.43 8.21 -2.89
CA SER A 14 4.54 9.60 -3.35
C SER A 14 5.62 9.76 -4.43
N LYS A 15 6.78 9.11 -4.26
CA LYS A 15 7.92 9.25 -5.18
C LYS A 15 7.76 8.43 -6.46
N TYR A 16 7.09 7.27 -6.41
CA TYR A 16 7.01 6.33 -7.52
C TYR A 16 5.60 5.75 -7.73
N PRO A 17 4.55 6.57 -7.84
CA PRO A 17 3.16 6.12 -7.79
C PRO A 17 2.81 5.10 -8.89
N ASN A 18 3.43 5.24 -10.07
CA ASN A 18 3.14 4.43 -11.25
C ASN A 18 4.14 3.27 -11.46
N LYS A 19 5.12 3.07 -10.56
CA LYS A 19 6.04 1.92 -10.66
C LYS A 19 5.37 0.67 -10.11
N GLU A 20 5.59 -0.48 -10.75
CA GLU A 20 5.20 -1.79 -10.21
C GLU A 20 5.83 -1.99 -8.82
N ALA A 21 5.01 -2.38 -7.86
CA ALA A 21 5.37 -2.57 -6.45
C ALA A 21 5.05 -3.99 -5.97
N LEU A 22 3.99 -4.59 -6.49
CA LEU A 22 3.59 -5.96 -6.17
C LEU A 22 3.27 -6.73 -7.46
N VAL A 23 3.91 -7.90 -7.62
CA VAL A 23 3.70 -8.79 -8.76
C VAL A 23 3.45 -10.20 -8.24
N GLU A 24 2.24 -10.71 -8.43
CA GLU A 24 1.85 -12.09 -8.12
C GLU A 24 1.22 -12.72 -9.39
N PRO A 25 2.03 -13.41 -10.21
CA PRO A 25 1.58 -13.91 -11.52
C PRO A 25 0.44 -14.92 -11.44
N GLU A 26 0.44 -15.79 -10.44
CA GLU A 26 -0.56 -16.86 -10.26
C GLU A 26 -1.97 -16.30 -10.06
N LYS A 27 -2.09 -15.12 -9.46
CA LYS A 27 -3.36 -14.42 -9.24
C LYS A 27 -3.62 -13.31 -10.25
N ASN A 28 -2.77 -13.20 -11.28
CA ASN A 28 -2.80 -12.12 -12.27
C ASN A 28 -2.76 -10.72 -11.63
N ILE A 29 -2.02 -10.57 -10.53
CA ILE A 29 -1.89 -9.30 -9.82
C ILE A 29 -0.58 -8.63 -10.24
N ARG A 30 -0.71 -7.42 -10.77
CA ARG A 30 0.39 -6.47 -10.96
C ARG A 30 -0.10 -5.11 -10.52
N TRP A 31 0.37 -4.67 -9.37
CA TRP A 31 -0.02 -3.39 -8.82
C TRP A 31 1.14 -2.43 -8.82
N THR A 32 0.83 -1.20 -9.20
CA THR A 32 1.68 -0.05 -8.94
C THR A 32 1.67 0.31 -7.45
N TYR A 33 2.64 1.10 -6.99
CA TYR A 33 2.63 1.60 -5.60
C TYR A 33 1.30 2.28 -5.24
N LYS A 34 0.73 3.06 -6.16
CA LYS A 34 -0.58 3.71 -5.93
C LYS A 34 -1.71 2.70 -5.74
N GLN A 35 -1.79 1.70 -6.63
CA GLN A 35 -2.84 0.67 -6.53
C GLN A 35 -2.68 -0.17 -5.26
N TRP A 36 -1.45 -0.43 -4.84
CA TRP A 36 -1.19 -1.15 -3.60
C TRP A 36 -1.58 -0.33 -2.37
N ASP A 37 -1.28 0.97 -2.36
CA ASP A 37 -1.69 1.91 -1.32
C ASP A 37 -3.22 1.96 -1.12
N GLU A 38 -3.98 1.93 -2.21
CA GLU A 38 -5.45 1.86 -2.15
C GLU A 38 -5.93 0.60 -1.42
N GLN A 39 -5.29 -0.56 -1.64
CA GLN A 39 -5.63 -1.81 -0.94
C GLN A 39 -5.23 -1.78 0.53
N ILE A 40 -4.09 -1.19 0.86
CA ILE A 40 -3.63 -1.01 2.25
C ILE A 40 -4.60 -0.11 3.00
N ASN A 41 -4.96 1.04 2.44
CA ASN A 41 -5.91 1.96 3.07
C ASN A 41 -7.29 1.31 3.26
N LYS A 42 -7.77 0.54 2.28
CA LYS A 42 -9.01 -0.24 2.44
C LYS A 42 -8.92 -1.23 3.61
N THR A 43 -7.79 -1.92 3.75
CA THR A 43 -7.56 -2.88 4.83
C THR A 43 -7.45 -2.18 6.18
N ALA A 44 -6.75 -1.05 6.24
CA ALA A 44 -6.61 -0.24 7.45
C ALA A 44 -7.97 0.28 7.94
N HIS A 45 -8.83 0.76 7.04
CA HIS A 45 -10.20 1.15 7.40
C HIS A 45 -11.00 -0.03 7.96
N ALA A 46 -10.93 -1.22 7.34
CA ALA A 46 -11.61 -2.40 7.85
C ALA A 46 -11.11 -2.80 9.24
N LEU A 47 -9.80 -2.73 9.50
CA LEU A 47 -9.23 -3.01 10.82
C LEU A 47 -9.69 -1.99 11.87
N LEU A 48 -9.78 -0.70 11.50
CA LEU A 48 -10.31 0.34 12.37
C LEU A 48 -11.79 0.12 12.70
N GLU A 49 -12.59 -0.35 11.73
CA GLU A 49 -14.00 -0.72 11.96
C GLU A 49 -14.15 -1.90 12.91
N GLU A 50 -13.22 -2.87 12.87
CA GLU A 50 -13.16 -4.02 13.80
C GLU A 50 -12.56 -3.66 15.18
N GLY A 51 -12.09 -2.42 15.37
CA GLY A 51 -11.60 -1.92 16.66
C GLY A 51 -10.12 -2.23 16.98
N VAL A 52 -9.30 -2.46 15.95
CA VAL A 52 -7.84 -2.67 16.06
C VAL A 52 -7.09 -1.33 16.15
#